data_AF-A0A506TZ48-F1
#
_entry.id   AF-A0A506TZ48-F1
#
_cell.length_a   1.000
_cell.length_b   1.000
_cell.length_c   1.000
_cell.angle_alpha   90.00
_cell.angle_beta   90.00
_cell.angle_gamma   90.00
#
_symmetry.space_group_name_H-M   'P 1'
#
loop_
_entity.id
_entity.type
_entity.pdbx_description
1 polymer ?
#
loop_
_entity_poly.entity_id
_entity_poly.type
_entity_poly.pdbx_seq_one_letter_code
_entity_poly.pdbx_strand_id
1 'polypeptide(L)'
;MTAYLHGFRHYFDFTGRASRSQFWLFTLGMLIALIVGVVIDSLLGFPDSNGTMPVTGLVSLVHFIPSFTVAVRRLHDSDRRGWWMLISPIPFIGQIVLIAFACAPSTPGANRFGPQPGHGADAVTNGHSMAGVASEAPGAASTAGSGSSPVHELERLASLRDSGAIDDAEFQRMKGQVLGQGRA
;
A
#
# COMPACT_ATOMS: atom_id res chain seq x y z
N MET A 1 -1.65 14.27 -5.96
CA MET A 1 -1.73 15.28 -4.87
C MET A 1 -1.94 14.69 -3.48
N THR A 2 -2.71 13.60 -3.33
CA THR A 2 -3.00 12.96 -2.03
C THR A 2 -1.78 12.47 -1.24
N ALA A 3 -0.76 11.91 -1.91
CA ALA A 3 0.45 11.39 -1.25
C ALA A 3 1.29 12.49 -0.56
N TYR A 4 1.40 13.66 -1.17
CA TYR A 4 2.15 14.79 -0.62
C TYR A 4 1.44 15.32 0.64
N LEU A 5 0.14 15.59 0.56
CA LEU A 5 -0.68 16.02 1.69
C LEU A 5 -0.70 14.99 2.84
N HIS A 6 -0.68 13.70 2.52
CA HIS A 6 -0.59 12.63 3.52
C HIS A 6 0.75 12.65 4.28
N GLY A 7 1.87 12.91 3.59
CA GLY A 7 3.17 13.11 4.24
C GLY A 7 3.16 14.27 5.23
N PHE A 8 2.55 15.40 4.85
CA PHE A 8 2.42 16.57 5.73
C PHE A 8 1.44 16.35 6.90
N ARG A 9 0.36 15.60 6.67
CA ARG A 9 -0.67 15.34 7.70
C ARG A 9 -0.19 14.32 8.75
N HIS A 10 0.74 13.45 8.39
CA HIS A 10 1.40 12.50 9.28
C HIS A 10 2.85 12.92 9.54
N TYR A 11 3.07 14.19 9.85
CA TYR A 11 4.39 14.81 9.97
C TYR A 11 5.32 14.12 10.99
N PHE A 12 4.76 13.65 12.11
CA PHE A 12 5.47 13.02 13.24
C PHE A 12 5.11 11.53 13.45
N ASP A 13 4.38 10.93 12.53
CA ASP A 13 3.90 9.57 12.72
C ASP A 13 4.94 8.58 12.16
N PHE A 14 5.77 8.00 13.02
CA PHE A 14 6.76 7.02 12.57
C PHE A 14 6.17 5.61 12.37
N THR A 15 4.86 5.46 12.58
CA THR A 15 4.18 4.17 12.50
C THR A 15 3.70 3.88 11.08
N GLY A 16 3.50 2.59 10.79
CA GLY A 16 3.02 2.15 9.50
C GLY A 16 4.12 2.01 8.43
N ARG A 17 3.65 1.86 7.19
CA ARG A 17 4.45 1.53 6.01
C ARG A 17 4.17 2.52 4.88
N ALA A 18 5.20 2.90 4.14
CA ALA A 18 5.06 3.75 2.95
C ALA A 18 5.30 2.90 1.69
N SER A 19 4.38 2.96 0.74
CA SER A 19 4.56 2.30 -0.56
C SER A 19 5.67 2.96 -1.37
N ARG A 20 6.19 2.25 -2.39
CA ARG A 20 7.18 2.83 -3.32
C ARG A 20 6.67 4.11 -3.98
N SER A 21 5.42 4.10 -4.45
CA SER A 21 4.82 5.26 -5.10
C SER A 21 4.68 6.44 -4.14
N GLN A 22 4.28 6.22 -2.89
CA GLN A 22 4.20 7.28 -1.89
C GLN A 22 5.57 7.90 -1.59
N PHE A 23 6.59 7.06 -1.39
CA PHE A 23 7.97 7.52 -1.16
C PHE A 23 8.48 8.35 -2.34
N TRP A 24 8.40 7.82 -3.56
CA TRP A 24 8.95 8.51 -4.74
C TRP A 24 8.17 9.77 -5.12
N LEU A 25 6.84 9.79 -4.94
CA LEU A 25 6.04 11.01 -5.16
C LEU A 25 6.34 12.09 -4.14
N PHE A 26 6.57 11.73 -2.87
CA PHE A 26 7.02 12.68 -1.85
C PHE A 26 8.40 13.23 -2.20
N THR A 27 9.37 12.35 -2.51
CA THR A 27 10.73 12.75 -2.90
C THR A 27 10.75 13.65 -4.13
N LEU A 28 9.93 13.35 -5.13
CA LEU A 28 9.79 14.18 -6.33
C LEU A 28 9.17 15.56 -6.00
N GLY A 29 8.13 15.59 -5.17
CA GLY A 29 7.52 16.84 -4.72
C GLY A 29 8.51 17.72 -3.95
N MET A 30 9.29 17.12 -3.05
CA MET A 30 10.37 17.79 -2.34
C MET A 30 11.45 18.32 -3.31
N LEU A 31 11.87 17.53 -4.29
CA LEU A 31 12.85 17.94 -5.29
C LEU A 31 12.36 19.15 -6.08
N ILE A 32 11.10 19.15 -6.51
CA ILE A 32 10.49 20.29 -7.19
C ILE A 32 10.46 21.52 -6.28
N ALA A 33 10.06 21.37 -5.02
CA ALA A 33 10.04 22.47 -4.05
C ALA A 33 11.44 23.07 -3.83
N LEU A 34 12.49 22.24 -3.77
CA LEU A 34 13.87 22.68 -3.67
C LEU A 34 14.33 23.44 -4.92
N ILE A 35 14.01 22.94 -6.12
CA ILE A 35 14.34 23.63 -7.39
C ILE A 35 13.65 24.99 -7.43
N VAL A 36 12.37 25.06 -7.06
CA VAL A 36 11.62 26.33 -6.98
C VAL A 36 12.26 27.28 -5.98
N GLY A 37 12.68 26.79 -4.81
CA GLY A 37 13.41 27.58 -3.82
C GLY A 37 14.68 28.19 -4.40
N VAL A 38 15.50 27.38 -5.09
CA VAL A 38 16.75 27.84 -5.72
C VAL A 38 16.49 28.89 -6.79
N VAL A 39 15.45 28.69 -7.61
CA VAL A 39 15.05 29.68 -8.63
C VAL A 39 14.62 30.99 -7.98
N ILE A 40 13.80 30.95 -6.92
CA ILE A 40 13.37 32.16 -6.21
C ILE A 40 14.57 32.88 -5.60
N ASP A 41 15.47 32.16 -4.91
CA ASP A 41 16.69 32.74 -4.34
C ASP A 41 17.53 33.42 -5.45
N SER A 42 17.70 32.74 -6.59
CA SER A 42 18.45 33.28 -7.74
C SER A 42 17.82 34.57 -8.31
N LEU A 43 16.49 34.61 -8.41
CA LEU A 43 15.76 35.79 -8.90
C LEU A 43 15.81 36.97 -7.93
N LEU A 44 15.96 36.70 -6.62
CA LEU A 44 16.08 37.70 -5.57
C LEU A 44 17.55 38.16 -5.35
N GLY A 45 18.50 37.61 -6.11
CA GLY A 45 19.92 37.97 -6.03
C GLY A 45 20.73 37.17 -5.00
N PHE A 46 20.25 35.99 -4.61
CA PHE A 46 20.98 35.02 -3.80
C PHE A 46 21.61 33.92 -4.68
N PRO A 47 22.64 33.18 -4.21
CA PRO A 47 23.31 33.33 -2.92
C PRO A 47 24.07 34.66 -2.78
N ASP A 48 24.05 35.23 -1.57
CA ASP A 48 24.86 36.41 -1.24
C ASP A 48 26.36 36.04 -1.16
N SER A 49 27.23 36.99 -0.81
CA SER A 49 28.67 36.74 -0.65
C SER A 49 29.00 35.67 0.41
N ASN A 50 28.05 35.32 1.28
CA ASN A 50 28.18 34.30 2.31
C ASN A 50 27.60 32.95 1.88
N GLY A 51 27.05 32.84 0.66
CA GLY A 51 26.42 31.61 0.17
C GLY A 51 24.97 31.41 0.66
N THR A 52 24.35 32.42 1.26
CA THR A 52 23.05 32.30 1.93
C THR A 52 21.92 32.16 0.91
N MET A 53 21.11 31.12 1.04
CA MET A 53 19.90 30.89 0.23
C MET A 53 18.69 30.76 1.17
N PRO A 54 18.06 31.87 1.58
CA PRO A 54 17.06 31.86 2.64
C PRO A 54 15.80 31.06 2.28
N VAL A 55 15.32 31.13 1.03
CA VAL A 55 14.11 30.41 0.62
C VAL A 55 14.38 28.91 0.54
N THR A 56 15.47 28.51 -0.12
CA THR A 56 15.90 27.11 -0.22
C THR A 56 16.18 26.53 1.17
N GLY A 57 16.80 27.30 2.06
CA GLY A 57 17.04 26.90 3.45
C GLY A 57 15.75 26.63 4.22
N LEU A 58 14.75 27.50 4.09
CA LEU A 58 13.44 27.31 4.70
C LEU A 58 12.73 26.06 4.15
N VAL A 59 12.72 25.89 2.82
CA VAL A 59 12.13 24.70 2.18
C VAL A 59 12.80 23.43 2.70
N SER A 60 14.13 23.43 2.80
CA SER A 60 14.91 22.30 3.33
C SER A 60 14.55 21.98 4.78
N LEU A 61 14.45 23.01 5.63
CA LEU A 61 14.12 22.86 7.04
C LEU A 61 12.71 22.27 7.24
N VAL A 62 11.73 22.78 6.51
CA VAL A 62 10.34 22.28 6.53
C VAL A 62 10.25 20.85 5.99
N HIS A 63 11.10 20.44 5.05
CA HIS A 63 11.06 19.08 4.53
C HIS A 63 11.92 18.10 5.33
N PHE A 64 12.77 18.56 6.24
CA PHE A 64 13.72 17.71 6.96
C PHE A 64 13.01 16.60 7.77
N ILE A 65 12.05 16.98 8.62
CA ILE A 65 11.33 16.03 9.47
C ILE A 65 10.47 15.07 8.62
N PRO A 66 9.63 15.54 7.68
CA PRO A 66 8.82 14.63 6.85
C PRO A 66 9.66 13.67 6.01
N SER A 67 10.81 14.13 5.48
CA SER A 67 11.71 13.27 4.71
C SER A 67 12.26 12.15 5.57
N PHE A 68 12.66 12.45 6.81
CA PHE A 68 13.09 11.45 7.76
C PHE A 68 11.96 10.46 8.10
N THR A 69 10.77 10.97 8.40
CA THR A 69 9.59 10.15 8.73
C THR A 69 9.21 9.20 7.59
N VAL A 70 9.11 9.70 6.35
CA VAL A 70 8.76 8.91 5.16
C VAL A 70 9.84 7.87 4.84
N ALA A 71 11.11 8.20 5.04
CA ALA A 71 12.22 7.27 4.85
C ALA A 71 12.18 6.13 5.90
N VAL A 72 11.88 6.42 7.17
CA VAL A 72 11.68 5.40 8.21
C VAL A 72 10.52 4.47 7.86
N ARG A 73 9.36 5.01 7.45
CA ARG A 73 8.22 4.18 7.01
C ARG A 73 8.53 3.34 5.77
N ARG A 74 9.44 3.80 4.91
CA ARG A 74 9.90 3.03 3.76
C ARG A 74 10.80 1.87 4.16
N LEU A 75 11.68 2.07 5.14
CA LEU A 75 12.45 0.99 5.77
C LEU A 75 11.53 -0.06 6.40
N HIS A 76 10.49 0.39 7.12
CA HIS A 76 9.48 -0.48 7.71
C HIS A 76 8.75 -1.33 6.66
N ASP A 77 8.54 -0.81 5.44
CA ASP A 77 7.89 -1.54 4.37
C ASP A 77 8.72 -2.74 3.85
N SER A 78 10.04 -2.71 4.02
CA SER A 78 10.94 -3.85 3.78
C SER A 78 11.29 -4.62 5.06
N ASP A 79 10.49 -4.51 6.12
CA ASP A 79 10.68 -5.13 7.45
C ASP A 79 12.02 -4.77 8.13
N ARG A 80 12.62 -3.62 7.76
CA ARG A 80 13.85 -3.12 8.36
C ARG A 80 13.55 -2.13 9.48
N ARG A 81 14.37 -2.15 10.53
CA ARG A 81 14.26 -1.21 11.66
C ARG A 81 14.70 0.21 11.25
N GLY A 82 14.09 1.25 11.82
CA GLY A 82 14.46 2.65 11.58
C GLY A 82 15.93 3.01 11.90
N TRP A 83 16.64 2.17 12.66
CA TRP A 83 18.07 2.32 12.96
C TRP A 83 18.97 2.44 11.72
N TRP A 84 18.55 1.89 10.57
CA TRP A 84 19.27 2.05 9.31
C TRP A 84 19.34 3.52 8.84
N MET A 85 18.51 4.43 9.36
CA MET A 85 18.65 5.87 9.09
C MET A 85 19.94 6.46 9.68
N LEU A 86 20.55 5.83 10.68
CA LEU A 86 21.83 6.31 11.25
C LEU A 86 23.01 6.22 10.28
N ILE A 87 22.85 5.54 9.14
CA ILE A 87 23.87 5.54 8.10
C ILE A 87 23.82 6.81 7.23
N SER A 88 22.72 7.55 7.26
CA SER A 88 22.54 8.78 6.48
C SER A 88 23.67 9.82 6.63
N PRO A 89 24.25 10.07 7.83
CA PRO A 89 25.41 10.97 7.96
C PRO A 89 26.69 10.48 7.27
N ILE A 90 26.76 9.21 6.83
CA ILE A 90 27.91 8.69 6.08
C ILE A 90 27.75 9.10 4.60
N PRO A 91 28.58 10.02 4.09
CA PRO A 91 28.42 10.51 2.73
C PRO A 91 28.65 9.38 1.71
N PHE A 92 27.96 9.48 0.58
CA PHE A 92 27.94 8.51 -0.53
C PHE A 92 27.40 7.12 -0.15
N ILE A 93 28.11 6.37 0.69
CA ILE A 93 27.76 4.98 1.04
C ILE A 93 26.41 4.93 1.74
N GLY A 94 26.19 5.82 2.72
CA GLY A 94 24.93 5.87 3.46
C GLY A 94 23.75 6.14 2.54
N GLN A 95 23.90 7.12 1.66
CA GLN A 95 22.85 7.51 0.71
C GLN A 95 22.57 6.41 -0.31
N ILE A 96 23.60 5.75 -0.85
CA ILE A 96 23.44 4.64 -1.81
C ILE A 96 22.67 3.48 -1.16
N VAL A 97 23.02 3.10 0.07
CA VAL A 97 22.34 2.01 0.78
C VAL A 97 20.89 2.36 1.08
N LEU A 98 20.60 3.59 1.51
CA LEU A 98 19.23 4.05 1.75
C LEU A 98 18.40 4.11 0.46
N ILE A 99 19.00 4.52 -0.67
CA ILE A 99 18.35 4.50 -1.98
C ILE A 99 18.08 3.05 -2.41
N ALA A 100 19.04 2.14 -2.23
CA ALA A 100 18.85 0.72 -2.52
C ALA A 100 17.68 0.13 -1.71
N PHE A 101 17.57 0.49 -0.43
CA PHE A 101 16.42 0.11 0.39
C PHE A 101 15.11 0.77 -0.07
N ALA A 102 15.16 2.03 -0.50
CA ALA A 102 13.99 2.71 -1.06
C ALA A 102 13.50 2.08 -2.38
N CYS A 103 14.39 1.47 -3.17
CA CYS A 103 14.06 0.73 -4.40
C CYS A 103 13.61 -0.72 -4.15
N ALA A 104 14.02 -1.33 -3.04
CA ALA A 104 13.79 -2.74 -2.73
C ALA A 104 12.30 -3.12 -2.69
N PRO A 105 11.93 -4.38 -2.94
CA PRO A 105 10.55 -4.78 -2.82
C PRO A 105 9.98 -4.66 -1.40
N SER A 106 8.68 -4.36 -1.34
CA SER A 106 7.88 -4.39 -0.11
C SER A 106 7.75 -5.84 0.35
N THR A 107 7.69 -6.07 1.66
CA THR A 107 7.39 -7.39 2.20
C THR A 107 5.94 -7.78 1.86
N PRO A 108 5.69 -8.96 1.27
CA PRO A 108 4.33 -9.42 0.97
C PRO A 108 3.50 -9.60 2.25
N GLY A 109 2.23 -9.18 2.22
CA GLY A 109 1.32 -9.35 3.36
C GLY A 109 1.64 -8.44 4.56
N ALA A 110 1.15 -8.83 5.74
CA ALA A 110 1.40 -8.08 6.97
C ALA A 110 2.83 -8.29 7.48
N ASN A 111 3.47 -7.23 7.95
CA ASN A 111 4.76 -7.30 8.64
C ASN A 111 4.64 -6.68 10.04
N ARG A 112 5.74 -6.63 10.81
CA ARG A 112 5.74 -6.12 12.19
C ARG A 112 5.30 -4.66 12.32
N PHE A 113 5.30 -3.91 11.21
CA PHE A 113 4.94 -2.50 11.14
C PHE A 113 3.54 -2.27 10.54
N GLY A 114 2.80 -3.34 10.22
CA GLY A 114 1.41 -3.28 9.79
C GLY A 114 1.12 -3.95 8.44
N PRO A 115 -0.14 -3.86 7.98
CA PRO A 115 -0.58 -4.43 6.71
C PRO A 115 0.06 -3.72 5.51
N GLN A 116 0.15 -4.41 4.38
CA GLN A 116 0.75 -3.87 3.17
C GLN A 116 -0.03 -2.65 2.64
N PRO A 117 0.64 -1.51 2.38
CA PRO A 117 0.01 -0.35 1.77
C PRO A 117 -0.55 -0.70 0.38
N GLY A 118 -1.85 -0.50 0.18
CA GLY A 118 -2.51 -0.73 -1.12
C GLY A 118 -3.17 -2.10 -1.30
N HIS A 119 -3.08 -3.03 -0.34
CA HIS A 119 -3.91 -4.26 -0.37
C HIS A 119 -5.19 -4.14 0.49
N GLY A 120 -5.33 -3.07 1.28
CA GLY A 120 -6.50 -2.86 2.15
C GLY A 120 -7.61 -1.98 1.55
N ALA A 121 -7.33 -1.12 0.57
CA ALA A 121 -8.37 -0.29 -0.07
C ALA A 121 -9.21 -1.12 -1.06
N ASP A 122 -8.59 -2.13 -1.66
CA ASP A 122 -9.24 -3.00 -2.65
C ASP A 122 -9.92 -4.21 -1.97
N ALA A 123 -9.44 -4.63 -0.79
CA ALA A 123 -10.03 -5.72 0.00
C ALA A 123 -11.15 -5.27 0.95
N VAL A 124 -11.21 -3.98 1.33
CA VAL A 124 -12.33 -3.44 2.13
C VAL A 124 -13.47 -2.97 1.23
N THR A 125 -13.18 -2.61 -0.03
CA THR A 125 -14.22 -2.25 -1.02
C THR A 125 -14.77 -3.49 -1.73
N ASN A 126 -13.98 -4.55 -1.91
CA ASN A 126 -14.47 -5.85 -2.33
C ASN A 126 -14.52 -6.76 -1.11
N GLY A 127 -15.64 -6.75 -0.40
CA GLY A 127 -15.93 -7.66 0.70
C GLY A 127 -15.84 -9.12 0.26
N HIS A 128 -14.63 -9.69 0.28
CA HIS A 128 -14.36 -11.11 0.30
C HIS A 128 -13.14 -11.32 1.19
N SER A 129 -13.46 -11.33 2.48
CA SER A 129 -12.77 -12.04 3.56
C SER A 129 -11.72 -13.04 3.08
N MET A 130 -10.44 -12.72 3.27
CA MET A 130 -9.37 -13.70 3.36
C MET A 130 -8.55 -13.43 4.63
N ALA A 131 -9.23 -13.55 5.77
CA ALA A 131 -8.62 -13.82 7.06
C ALA A 131 -9.03 -15.23 7.49
N GLY A 132 -8.05 -16.10 7.76
CA GLY A 132 -8.24 -17.51 8.14
C GLY A 132 -7.27 -18.40 7.37
N VAL A 133 -6.02 -18.53 7.78
CA VAL A 133 -5.53 -19.52 8.77
C VAL A 133 -5.59 -20.94 8.21
N ALA A 134 -4.43 -21.58 8.28
CA ALA A 134 -4.19 -22.97 7.98
C ALA A 134 -5.14 -23.94 8.70
N SER A 135 -5.23 -25.13 8.12
CA SER A 135 -5.60 -26.40 8.76
C SER A 135 -7.09 -26.66 9.03
N GLU A 136 -7.47 -27.91 8.74
CA GLU A 136 -8.69 -28.64 9.15
C GLU A 136 -9.98 -28.53 8.30
N ALA A 137 -10.30 -29.64 7.65
CA ALA A 137 -11.65 -30.05 7.24
C ALA A 137 -12.37 -30.75 8.42
N PRO A 138 -13.64 -31.18 8.28
CA PRO A 138 -14.82 -30.46 7.82
C PRO A 138 -15.92 -30.44 8.91
N GLY A 139 -16.70 -29.36 9.01
CA GLY A 139 -17.80 -29.29 9.97
C GLY A 139 -18.80 -28.18 9.68
N ALA A 140 -19.92 -28.56 9.09
CA ALA A 140 -21.26 -28.01 9.25
C ALA A 140 -21.48 -26.47 9.21
N ALA A 141 -22.04 -26.04 8.08
CA ALA A 141 -23.28 -25.28 7.95
C ALA A 141 -23.42 -23.84 8.50
N SER A 142 -23.74 -22.97 7.53
CA SER A 142 -24.77 -21.90 7.55
C SER A 142 -24.43 -20.54 8.16
N THR A 143 -24.36 -19.51 7.30
CA THR A 143 -25.42 -18.48 7.09
C THR A 143 -24.90 -17.49 6.01
N ALA A 144 -25.47 -17.48 4.81
CA ALA A 144 -26.58 -16.63 4.36
C ALA A 144 -26.14 -15.26 3.80
N GLY A 145 -26.39 -15.05 2.50
CA GLY A 145 -26.57 -13.73 1.88
C GLY A 145 -25.38 -13.16 1.09
N SER A 146 -25.23 -13.55 -0.17
CA SER A 146 -24.62 -12.69 -1.20
C SER A 146 -25.14 -13.10 -2.56
N GLY A 147 -25.63 -12.13 -3.33
CA GLY A 147 -26.24 -12.32 -4.66
C GLY A 147 -25.21 -12.78 -5.70
N SER A 148 -24.83 -14.06 -5.63
CA SER A 148 -24.07 -14.70 -6.69
C SER A 148 -24.94 -14.78 -7.93
N SER A 149 -24.42 -14.23 -9.04
CA SER A 149 -25.03 -14.36 -10.36
C SER A 149 -25.48 -15.81 -10.59
N PRO A 150 -26.68 -16.06 -11.15
CA PRO A 150 -27.19 -17.43 -11.36
C PRO A 150 -26.21 -18.32 -12.15
N VAL A 151 -25.32 -17.69 -12.94
CA VAL A 151 -24.24 -18.38 -13.65
C VAL A 151 -23.22 -19.02 -12.70
N HIS A 152 -22.81 -18.32 -11.63
CA HIS A 152 -21.85 -18.86 -10.66
C HIS A 152 -22.43 -20.02 -9.84
N GLU A 153 -23.74 -20.00 -9.57
CA GLU A 153 -24.40 -21.11 -8.88
C GLU A 153 -24.50 -22.35 -9.77
N LEU A 154 -24.77 -22.15 -11.07
CA LEU A 154 -24.72 -23.24 -12.06
C LEU A 154 -23.31 -23.82 -12.21
N GLU A 155 -22.28 -22.98 -12.21
CA GLU A 155 -20.88 -23.41 -12.25
C GLU A 155 -20.47 -24.19 -10.99
N ARG A 156 -20.98 -23.79 -9.83
CA ARG A 156 -20.81 -24.52 -8.57
C ARG A 156 -21.53 -25.88 -8.58
N LEU A 157 -22.75 -25.94 -9.09
CA LEU A 157 -23.48 -27.21 -9.24
C LEU A 157 -22.77 -28.14 -10.24
N ALA A 158 -22.20 -27.59 -11.32
CA ALA A 158 -21.44 -28.38 -12.28
C ALA A 158 -20.15 -28.96 -11.66
N SER A 159 -19.41 -28.17 -10.88
CA SER A 159 -18.21 -28.68 -10.19
C SER A 159 -18.54 -29.73 -9.12
N LEU A 160 -19.68 -29.61 -8.43
CA LEU A 160 -20.14 -30.61 -7.47
C LEU A 160 -20.47 -31.95 -8.14
N ARG A 161 -21.13 -31.93 -9.31
CA ARG A 161 -21.38 -33.13 -10.11
C ARG A 161 -20.06 -33.76 -10.57
N ASP A 162 -19.14 -32.96 -11.08
CA ASP A 162 -17.84 -33.45 -11.58
C ASP A 162 -16.97 -34.04 -10.45
N SER A 163 -17.14 -33.55 -9.21
CA SER A 163 -16.50 -34.13 -8.01
C SER A 163 -17.18 -35.40 -7.48
N GLY A 164 -18.33 -35.79 -8.05
CA GLY A 164 -19.14 -36.92 -7.58
C GLY A 164 -19.89 -36.66 -6.26
N ALA A 165 -19.96 -35.41 -5.82
CA ALA A 165 -20.63 -35.03 -4.57
C ALA A 165 -22.17 -35.02 -4.68
N ILE A 166 -22.70 -34.88 -5.91
CA ILE A 166 -24.14 -34.93 -6.21
C ILE A 166 -24.37 -35.82 -7.45
N ASP A 167 -25.54 -36.46 -7.52
CA ASP A 167 -25.93 -37.28 -8.66
C ASP A 167 -26.56 -36.45 -9.80
N ASP A 168 -26.67 -37.05 -10.99
CA ASP A 168 -27.22 -36.37 -12.17
C ASP A 168 -28.69 -35.96 -12.00
N ALA A 169 -29.46 -36.70 -11.21
CA ALA A 169 -30.87 -36.40 -10.97
C ALA A 169 -31.04 -35.18 -10.04
N GLU A 170 -30.20 -35.09 -9.02
CA GLU A 170 -30.13 -34.02 -8.05
C GLU A 170 -29.63 -32.72 -8.68
N PHE A 171 -28.62 -32.81 -9.55
CA PHE A 171 -28.14 -31.67 -10.34
C PHE A 171 -29.25 -31.03 -11.19
N GLN A 172 -30.07 -31.83 -11.89
CA GLN A 172 -31.14 -31.29 -12.74
C GLN A 172 -32.25 -30.61 -11.92
N ARG A 173 -32.56 -31.14 -10.73
CA ARG A 173 -33.53 -30.52 -9.82
C ARG A 173 -33.06 -29.17 -9.32
N MET A 174 -31.79 -29.06 -8.91
CA MET A 174 -31.20 -27.82 -8.40
C MET A 174 -31.01 -26.78 -9.50
N LYS A 175 -30.55 -27.19 -10.68
CA LYS A 175 -30.45 -26.33 -11.87
C LYS A 175 -31.79 -25.68 -12.23
N GLY A 176 -32.90 -26.44 -12.15
CA GLY A 176 -34.25 -25.91 -12.41
C GLY A 176 -34.68 -24.81 -11.43
N GLN A 177 -34.29 -24.92 -10.15
CA GLN A 177 -34.59 -23.91 -9.13
C GLN A 177 -33.81 -22.61 -9.36
N VAL A 178 -32.52 -22.71 -9.70
CA VAL A 178 -31.64 -21.56 -9.98
C VAL A 178 -32.11 -20.79 -11.22
N LEU A 179 -32.48 -21.51 -12.30
CA LEU A 179 -33.01 -20.89 -13.51
C LEU A 179 -34.40 -20.24 -13.31
N GLY A 180 -35.17 -20.72 -12.34
CA GLY A 180 -36.47 -20.14 -11.96
C GLY A 180 -36.36 -18.83 -11.18
N GLN A 181 -35.29 -18.63 -10.41
CA GLN A 181 -35.08 -17.44 -9.57
C GLN A 181 -34.56 -16.22 -10.35
N GLY A 182 -33.91 -16.41 -11.51
CA GLY A 182 -33.40 -15.32 -12.35
C GLY A 182 -34.42 -14.62 -13.24
N ARG A 183 -35.72 -14.94 -13.10
CA ARG A 183 -36.80 -14.50 -14.00
C ARG A 183 -37.90 -13.66 -13.34
N ALA A 184 -37.69 -13.23 -12.09
CA ALA A 184 -38.59 -12.36 -11.33
C ALA A 184 -38.05 -10.91 -11.30
#